data_AF-A0A8S9YSR3-F1
#
_entry.id   AF-A0A8S9YSR3-F1
#
_cell.length_a   1.000
_cell.length_b   1.000
_cell.length_c   1.000
_cell.angle_alpha   90.00
_cell.angle_beta   90.00
_cell.angle_gamma   90.00
#
_symmetry.space_group_name_H-M   'P 1'
#
loop_
_entity.id
_entity.type
_entity.pdbx_description
1 polymer ?
#
loop_
_entity_poly.entity_id
_entity_poly.type
_entity_poly.pdbx_seq_one_letter_code
_entity_poly.pdbx_strand_id
1 'polypeptide(L)'
;MICIPMLSYVLILEVGLHGVYSDDFGTQQKFPQADPFKDGIKIRTIVGKDMSNHPKFSEFERALSTSLDIWKTTLRPKLRTNKTLLIPKRCEQDDFVQTPDGPHCRQNCSDESSCPWIRLAPSLTKGCTLSGESGPIQISQDGKGLNDTELLLVVDTVPESICSNSLAFAILCAQDPATDRPIFGFVGVCAMFFGRKQNQQSAILTHEIAHILGFNEMVLAYFRDENGEPRTPRNSTTNLPNLGKLSRAYIPSGIWCLMITTQQSSNHKILRVTYQQMTTLQLWRQEVFYQPPEFIIKRFGI
;
A
#
# COMPACT_ATOMS: atom_id res chain seq x y z
N MET A 1 11.77 14.23 5.18
CA MET A 1 10.45 14.87 5.38
C MET A 1 9.40 13.80 5.12
N ILE A 2 8.29 13.72 5.86
CA ILE A 2 7.28 12.67 5.63
C ILE A 2 6.08 13.37 4.99
N CYS A 3 5.80 13.13 3.71
CA CYS A 3 4.48 13.45 3.17
C CYS A 3 3.54 12.35 3.66
N ILE A 4 2.79 12.65 4.70
CA ILE A 4 1.65 11.83 5.10
C ILE A 4 0.47 12.43 4.34
N PRO A 5 -0.10 11.76 3.32
CA PRO A 5 -1.41 12.16 2.85
C PRO A 5 -2.33 12.15 4.06
N MET A 6 -3.07 13.25 4.31
CA MET A 6 -3.81 13.42 5.57
C MET A 6 -4.48 12.10 5.97
N LEU A 7 -4.20 11.58 7.17
CA LEU A 7 -4.74 10.30 7.63
C LEU A 7 -6.27 10.30 7.72
N SER A 8 -6.90 11.47 7.84
CA SER A 8 -8.35 11.67 7.70
C SER A 8 -8.87 11.55 6.25
N TYR A 9 -7.96 11.46 5.26
CA TYR A 9 -8.24 11.51 3.83
C TYR A 9 -7.42 10.48 3.01
N VAL A 10 -6.84 9.46 3.66
CA VAL A 10 -6.30 8.28 2.97
C VAL A 10 -7.47 7.39 2.62
N LEU A 11 -7.92 7.56 1.40
CA LEU A 11 -9.23 7.15 0.96
C LEU A 11 -9.23 5.73 0.48
N ILE A 12 -9.67 4.89 1.41
CA ILE A 12 -10.54 3.71 1.33
C ILE A 12 -10.63 3.10 2.73
N LEU A 13 -9.82 3.55 3.70
CA LEU A 13 -9.72 3.03 5.07
C LEU A 13 -10.04 4.13 6.10
N GLU A 14 -10.96 3.88 7.02
CA GLU A 14 -11.17 4.68 8.25
C GLU A 14 -10.04 4.43 9.23
N VAL A 15 -9.69 5.41 10.07
CA VAL A 15 -8.59 5.33 11.04
C VAL A 15 -9.13 5.23 12.48
N GLY A 16 -8.67 4.23 13.25
CA GLY A 16 -9.11 3.90 14.60
C GLY A 16 -7.95 3.92 15.60
N LEU A 17 -7.25 5.05 15.71
CA LEU A 17 -6.18 5.23 16.69
C LEU A 17 -6.16 6.64 17.31
N HIS A 18 -5.69 6.68 18.56
CA HIS A 18 -5.55 7.85 19.40
C HIS A 18 -4.36 8.73 18.96
N GLY A 19 -4.61 10.02 18.76
CA GLY A 19 -3.57 11.02 18.54
C GLY A 19 -4.11 12.44 18.75
N VAL A 20 -3.34 13.31 19.37
CA VAL A 20 -3.62 14.75 19.43
C VAL A 20 -2.71 15.44 18.43
N TYR A 21 -3.31 16.23 17.54
CA TYR A 21 -2.60 17.09 16.63
C TYR A 21 -2.94 18.56 16.91
N SER A 22 -1.94 19.44 16.84
CA SER A 22 -2.10 20.90 16.96
C SER A 22 -1.79 21.52 15.61
N ASP A 23 -2.76 22.27 15.06
CA ASP A 23 -2.48 23.14 13.91
C ASP A 23 -1.96 24.51 14.34
N ASP A 24 -1.49 25.28 13.36
CA ASP A 24 -0.86 26.61 13.52
C ASP A 24 -1.81 27.69 14.12
N PHE A 25 -3.08 27.39 14.37
CA PHE A 25 -4.04 28.31 15.00
C PHE A 25 -4.31 28.01 16.47
N GLY A 26 -3.61 27.02 17.05
CA GLY A 26 -3.86 26.56 18.42
C GLY A 26 -5.14 25.75 18.56
N THR A 27 -5.79 25.41 17.44
CA THR A 27 -6.91 24.48 17.41
C THR A 27 -6.38 23.06 17.52
N GLN A 28 -6.67 22.41 18.65
CA GLN A 28 -6.49 20.97 18.76
C GLN A 28 -7.52 20.28 17.87
N GLN A 29 -7.10 19.84 16.69
CA GLN A 29 -7.88 18.84 15.96
C GLN A 29 -7.63 17.50 16.64
N LYS A 30 -8.58 17.10 17.48
CA LYS A 30 -8.70 15.71 17.90
C LYS A 30 -9.03 14.92 16.65
N PHE A 31 -8.24 13.88 16.33
CA PHE A 31 -8.83 12.77 15.57
C PHE A 31 -10.13 12.39 16.29
N PRO A 32 -11.22 12.06 15.58
CA PRO A 32 -12.37 11.47 16.24
C PRO A 32 -11.82 10.33 17.08
N GLN A 33 -12.00 10.48 18.39
CA GLN A 33 -11.49 9.62 19.43
C GLN A 33 -12.20 8.28 19.26
N ALA A 34 -11.72 7.47 18.34
CA ALA A 34 -12.34 6.23 17.94
C ALA A 34 -11.58 5.10 18.63
N ASP A 35 -12.33 4.26 19.32
CA ASP A 35 -11.82 2.98 19.80
C ASP A 35 -11.17 2.21 18.63
N PRO A 36 -10.12 1.41 18.89
CA PRO A 36 -9.55 0.53 17.87
C PRO A 36 -10.64 -0.27 17.17
N PHE A 37 -10.56 -0.39 15.85
CA PHE A 37 -11.56 -1.15 15.12
C PHE A 37 -11.53 -2.61 15.55
N LYS A 38 -12.67 -3.10 16.03
CA LYS A 38 -12.89 -4.54 16.28
C LYS A 38 -13.11 -5.30 14.96
N ASP A 39 -13.49 -4.56 13.93
CA ASP A 39 -13.80 -5.06 12.60
C ASP A 39 -12.96 -4.36 11.54
N GLY A 40 -11.66 -4.11 11.78
CA GLY A 40 -10.82 -3.43 10.80
C GLY A 40 -10.41 -4.31 9.61
N ILE A 41 -9.39 -3.89 8.87
CA ILE A 41 -9.03 -4.44 7.57
C ILE A 41 -8.64 -5.92 7.67
N LYS A 42 -9.18 -6.74 6.77
CA LYS A 42 -8.94 -8.18 6.74
C LYS A 42 -7.74 -8.51 5.87
N ILE A 43 -6.58 -8.60 6.50
CA ILE A 43 -5.31 -8.94 5.83
C ILE A 43 -5.03 -10.43 5.97
N ARG A 44 -4.95 -11.14 4.84
CA ARG A 44 -4.48 -12.52 4.75
C ARG A 44 -3.01 -12.52 4.38
N THR A 45 -2.19 -13.30 5.09
CA THR A 45 -0.77 -13.45 4.79
C THR A 45 -0.44 -14.79 4.14
N ILE A 46 0.54 -14.77 3.24
CA ILE A 46 1.27 -15.95 2.78
C ILE A 46 2.74 -15.67 3.08
N VAL A 47 3.35 -16.53 3.88
CA VAL A 47 4.79 -16.47 4.13
C VAL A 47 5.48 -17.47 3.22
N GLY A 48 6.52 -17.02 2.53
CA GLY A 48 7.28 -17.88 1.64
C GLY A 48 8.04 -18.98 2.38
N LYS A 49 8.44 -20.00 1.61
CA LYS A 49 9.01 -21.23 2.17
C LYS A 49 10.38 -20.99 2.80
N ASP A 50 11.20 -20.16 2.18
CA ASP A 50 12.55 -19.88 2.65
C ASP A 50 12.51 -19.07 3.94
N MET A 51 11.62 -18.07 4.02
CA MET A 51 11.31 -17.36 5.25
C MET A 51 10.82 -18.29 6.36
N SER A 52 9.89 -19.21 6.05
CA SER A 52 9.31 -20.15 7.04
C SER A 52 10.33 -21.14 7.61
N ASN A 53 11.37 -21.47 6.85
CA ASN A 53 12.46 -22.36 7.29
C ASN A 53 13.62 -21.62 7.96
N HIS A 54 13.58 -20.29 8.03
CA HIS A 54 14.68 -19.49 8.59
C HIS A 54 14.82 -19.73 10.11
N PRO A 55 16.04 -19.84 10.68
CA PRO A 55 16.23 -20.10 12.12
C PRO A 55 15.60 -19.06 13.05
N LYS A 56 15.43 -17.83 12.56
CA LYS A 56 14.78 -16.72 13.29
C LYS A 56 13.32 -16.49 12.89
N PHE A 57 12.68 -17.48 12.26
CA PHE A 57 11.30 -17.36 11.80
C PHE A 57 10.34 -16.98 12.94
N SER A 58 10.51 -17.53 14.15
CA SER A 58 9.67 -17.19 15.30
C SER A 58 9.77 -15.74 15.76
N GLU A 59 10.95 -15.11 15.66
CA GLU A 59 11.14 -13.68 15.95
C GLU A 59 10.43 -12.84 14.88
N PHE A 60 10.61 -13.20 13.61
CA PHE A 60 9.95 -12.55 12.48
C PHE A 60 8.42 -12.68 12.56
N GLU A 61 7.89 -13.86 12.87
CA GLU A 61 6.46 -14.12 12.93
C GLU A 61 5.79 -13.24 14.00
N ARG A 62 6.41 -13.09 15.16
CA ARG A 62 5.93 -12.17 16.20
C ARG A 62 5.98 -10.71 15.76
N ALA A 63 7.04 -10.32 15.04
CA ALA A 63 7.17 -8.97 14.50
C ALA A 63 6.10 -8.67 13.44
N LEU A 64 5.85 -9.62 12.53
CA LEU A 64 4.81 -9.54 11.52
C LEU A 64 3.42 -9.49 12.16
N SER A 65 3.13 -10.34 13.15
CA SER A 65 1.85 -10.30 13.88
C SER A 65 1.61 -8.94 14.51
N THR A 66 2.62 -8.40 15.20
CA THR A 66 2.54 -7.07 15.84
C THR A 66 2.22 -5.99 14.80
N SER A 67 2.88 -6.04 13.65
CA SER A 67 2.66 -5.08 12.57
C SER A 67 1.26 -5.19 11.95
N LEU A 68 0.78 -6.41 11.72
CA LEU A 68 -0.57 -6.66 11.21
C LEU A 68 -1.63 -6.19 12.19
N ASP A 69 -1.45 -6.40 13.49
CA ASP A 69 -2.41 -6.00 14.52
C ASP A 69 -2.56 -4.47 14.57
N ILE A 70 -1.47 -3.73 14.40
CA ILE A 70 -1.53 -2.26 14.23
C ILE A 70 -2.48 -1.95 13.07
N TRP A 71 -2.23 -2.47 11.87
CA TRP A 71 -3.05 -2.10 10.71
C TRP A 71 -4.50 -2.60 10.80
N LYS A 72 -4.73 -3.81 11.32
CA LYS A 72 -6.07 -4.40 11.51
C LYS A 72 -6.93 -3.65 12.52
N THR A 73 -6.32 -2.96 13.47
CA THR A 73 -7.04 -2.17 14.48
C THR A 73 -7.08 -0.69 14.13
N THR A 74 -6.11 -0.24 13.33
CA THR A 74 -6.02 1.14 12.87
C THR A 74 -6.89 1.39 11.66
N LEU A 75 -7.00 0.46 10.71
CA LEU A 75 -7.63 0.73 9.42
C LEU A 75 -8.88 -0.11 9.21
N ARG A 76 -9.94 0.46 8.65
CA ARG A 76 -11.16 -0.28 8.26
C ARG A 76 -11.67 0.19 6.90
N PRO A 77 -11.93 -0.68 5.92
CA PRO A 77 -12.47 -0.19 4.65
C PRO A 77 -13.84 0.46 4.79
N LYS A 78 -13.98 1.70 4.27
CA LYS A 78 -15.27 2.42 4.23
C LYS A 78 -16.31 1.65 3.43
N LEU A 79 -15.90 1.12 2.28
CA LEU A 79 -16.75 0.27 1.45
C LEU A 79 -16.29 -1.17 1.60
N ARG A 80 -17.10 -2.02 2.23
CA ARG A 80 -16.85 -3.47 2.23
C ARG A 80 -17.52 -4.11 1.03
N THR A 81 -16.74 -4.91 0.32
CA THR A 81 -17.25 -5.74 -0.75
C THR A 81 -17.46 -7.15 -0.19
N ASN A 82 -18.64 -7.72 -0.42
CA ASN A 82 -18.91 -9.13 -0.13
C ASN A 82 -18.34 -10.06 -1.22
N LYS A 83 -17.68 -9.50 -2.24
CA LYS A 83 -17.03 -10.29 -3.28
C LYS A 83 -15.79 -10.96 -2.71
N THR A 84 -15.64 -12.22 -3.07
CA THR A 84 -14.41 -12.98 -2.88
C THR A 84 -13.24 -12.28 -3.57
N LEU A 85 -12.12 -12.16 -2.87
CA LEU A 85 -10.91 -11.57 -3.41
C LEU A 85 -10.24 -12.54 -4.40
N LEU A 86 -10.04 -12.09 -5.64
CA LEU A 86 -9.33 -12.79 -6.69
C LEU A 86 -8.14 -11.95 -7.15
N ILE A 87 -6.95 -12.56 -7.18
CA ILE A 87 -5.73 -11.83 -7.55
C ILE A 87 -5.56 -11.83 -9.07
N PRO A 88 -5.42 -10.67 -9.74
CA PRO A 88 -5.21 -10.64 -11.17
C PRO A 88 -3.88 -11.30 -11.55
N LYS A 89 -3.89 -11.98 -12.70
CA LYS A 89 -2.68 -12.51 -13.33
C LYS A 89 -1.98 -11.43 -14.15
N ARG A 90 -0.67 -11.58 -14.37
CA ARG A 90 0.06 -10.80 -15.38
C ARG A 90 -0.28 -11.30 -16.78
N CYS A 91 -0.15 -10.42 -17.75
CA CYS A 91 -0.11 -10.83 -19.15
C CYS A 91 1.33 -11.21 -19.53
N GLU A 92 1.49 -12.14 -20.46
CA GLU A 92 2.81 -12.46 -20.99
C GLU A 92 3.44 -11.19 -21.58
N GLN A 93 4.72 -10.95 -21.25
CA GLN A 93 5.47 -9.77 -21.67
C GLN A 93 4.84 -8.42 -21.29
N ASP A 94 3.93 -8.40 -20.30
CA ASP A 94 3.13 -7.23 -19.93
C ASP A 94 2.31 -6.66 -21.11
N ASP A 95 1.91 -7.50 -22.07
CA ASP A 95 1.11 -7.08 -23.23
C ASP A 95 -0.40 -7.17 -22.97
N PHE A 96 -1.00 -6.01 -22.69
CA PHE A 96 -2.41 -5.89 -22.35
C PHE A 96 -3.08 -4.63 -22.89
N VAL A 97 -4.41 -4.66 -22.90
CA VAL A 97 -5.30 -3.51 -23.10
C VAL A 97 -5.95 -3.20 -21.75
N GLN A 98 -5.84 -1.96 -21.29
CA GLN A 98 -6.53 -1.55 -20.08
C GLN A 98 -8.02 -1.30 -20.37
N THR A 99 -8.89 -1.91 -19.59
CA THR A 99 -10.34 -1.67 -19.58
C THR A 99 -10.80 -1.18 -18.20
N PRO A 100 -12.06 -0.75 -18.03
CA PRO A 100 -12.57 -0.33 -16.73
C PRO A 100 -12.63 -1.45 -15.67
N ASP A 101 -12.70 -2.72 -16.11
CA ASP A 101 -12.74 -3.91 -15.25
C ASP A 101 -11.36 -4.56 -15.01
N GLY A 102 -10.28 -3.96 -15.53
CA GLY A 102 -8.89 -4.38 -15.36
C GLY A 102 -8.12 -4.53 -16.67
N PRO A 103 -6.90 -5.06 -16.65
CA PRO A 103 -6.17 -5.38 -17.89
C PRO A 103 -6.73 -6.66 -18.54
N HIS A 104 -6.93 -6.64 -19.86
CA HIS A 104 -7.19 -7.82 -20.69
C HIS A 104 -5.96 -8.10 -21.55
N CYS A 105 -5.45 -9.34 -21.55
CA CYS A 105 -4.22 -9.68 -22.27
C CYS A 105 -4.44 -9.72 -23.78
N ARG A 106 -3.44 -9.38 -24.60
CA ARG A 106 -3.60 -9.51 -26.06
C ARG A 106 -3.45 -10.95 -26.54
N GLN A 107 -2.51 -11.68 -25.95
CA GLN A 107 -2.18 -13.04 -26.40
C GLN A 107 -2.50 -14.07 -25.33
N ASN A 108 -1.83 -14.00 -24.17
CA ASN A 108 -1.98 -14.98 -23.11
C ASN A 108 -1.68 -14.39 -21.73
N CYS A 109 -2.15 -15.07 -20.67
CA CYS A 109 -1.77 -14.74 -19.30
C CYS A 109 -0.54 -15.54 -18.87
N SER A 110 0.28 -14.91 -18.05
CA SER A 110 1.40 -15.55 -17.35
C SER A 110 0.89 -16.44 -16.21
N ASP A 111 1.71 -17.43 -15.82
CA ASP A 111 1.57 -18.16 -14.56
C ASP A 111 1.93 -17.29 -13.33
N GLU A 112 2.59 -16.16 -13.57
CA GLU A 112 2.86 -15.17 -12.55
C GLU A 112 1.62 -14.34 -12.21
N SER A 113 1.48 -14.03 -10.92
CA SER A 113 0.50 -13.06 -10.45
C SER A 113 0.85 -11.65 -10.93
N SER A 114 0.05 -10.66 -10.54
CA SER A 114 0.35 -9.26 -10.85
C SER A 114 1.65 -8.73 -10.24
N CYS A 115 2.22 -9.41 -9.23
CA CYS A 115 3.61 -9.18 -8.82
C CYS A 115 4.56 -10.00 -9.72
N PRO A 116 5.65 -9.41 -10.24
CA PRO A 116 6.73 -10.17 -10.87
C PRO A 116 7.27 -11.25 -9.93
N TRP A 117 7.59 -12.43 -10.48
CA TRP A 117 8.21 -13.57 -9.78
C TRP A 117 7.39 -14.24 -8.67
N ILE A 118 6.20 -13.73 -8.35
CA ILE A 118 5.30 -14.38 -7.39
C ILE A 118 4.28 -15.22 -8.15
N ARG A 119 4.37 -16.54 -7.97
CA ARG A 119 3.40 -17.50 -8.49
C ARG A 119 2.42 -17.86 -7.38
N LEU A 120 1.15 -17.49 -7.58
CA LEU A 120 0.08 -17.86 -6.68
C LEU A 120 -0.62 -19.14 -7.19
N ALA A 121 -1.19 -19.91 -6.27
CA ALA A 121 -2.01 -21.05 -6.65
C ALA A 121 -3.18 -20.60 -7.55
N PRO A 122 -3.52 -21.33 -8.63
CA PRO A 122 -4.62 -20.96 -9.53
C PRO A 122 -5.96 -20.74 -8.81
N SER A 123 -6.18 -21.43 -7.69
CA SER A 123 -7.36 -21.27 -6.86
C SER A 123 -7.50 -19.87 -6.25
N LEU A 124 -6.45 -19.05 -6.19
CA LEU A 124 -6.47 -17.70 -5.64
C LEU A 124 -6.58 -16.60 -6.71
N THR A 125 -6.37 -16.96 -7.97
CA THR A 125 -6.23 -15.99 -9.07
C THR A 125 -7.53 -15.78 -9.82
N LYS A 126 -7.71 -14.56 -10.35
CA LYS A 126 -8.73 -14.25 -11.37
C LYS A 126 -8.41 -15.03 -12.64
N GLY A 127 -9.45 -15.44 -13.35
CA GLY A 127 -9.38 -16.04 -14.66
C GLY A 127 -8.75 -15.09 -15.68
N CYS A 128 -8.20 -15.67 -16.73
CA CYS A 128 -7.58 -14.93 -17.81
C CYS A 128 -8.63 -14.48 -18.84
N THR A 129 -8.59 -13.20 -19.18
CA THR A 129 -9.41 -12.60 -20.24
C THR A 129 -8.51 -12.00 -21.30
N LEU A 130 -8.76 -12.37 -22.56
CA LEU A 130 -8.08 -11.82 -23.72
C LEU A 130 -8.89 -10.70 -24.35
N SER A 131 -8.20 -9.73 -24.93
CA SER A 131 -8.79 -8.70 -25.79
C SER A 131 -9.02 -9.30 -27.19
N GLY A 132 -10.27 -9.48 -27.59
CA GLY A 132 -10.65 -9.95 -28.92
C GLY A 132 -11.30 -8.84 -29.76
N GLU A 133 -11.26 -9.02 -31.09
CA GLU A 133 -11.86 -8.06 -32.05
C GLU A 133 -13.37 -7.89 -31.85
N SER A 134 -14.05 -8.97 -31.44
CA SER A 134 -15.49 -8.98 -31.16
C SER A 134 -15.83 -8.77 -29.67
N GLY A 135 -14.84 -8.39 -28.85
CA GLY A 135 -14.99 -8.23 -27.40
C GLY A 135 -14.10 -9.16 -26.58
N PRO A 136 -14.21 -9.11 -25.24
CA PRO A 136 -13.37 -9.90 -24.34
C PRO A 136 -13.64 -11.40 -24.44
N ILE A 137 -12.59 -12.21 -24.44
CA ILE A 137 -12.65 -13.66 -24.51
C ILE A 137 -12.07 -14.25 -23.22
N GLN A 138 -12.91 -14.84 -22.39
CA GLN A 138 -12.45 -15.51 -21.18
C GLN A 138 -11.90 -16.90 -21.50
N ILE A 139 -10.60 -17.11 -21.30
CA ILE A 139 -9.92 -18.38 -21.61
C ILE A 139 -9.69 -19.27 -20.38
N SER A 140 -9.90 -18.73 -19.17
CA SER A 140 -9.94 -19.53 -17.95
C SER A 140 -10.91 -18.96 -16.92
N GLN A 141 -11.48 -19.84 -16.12
CA GLN A 141 -12.40 -19.47 -15.05
C GLN A 141 -11.66 -18.89 -13.86
N ASP A 142 -12.36 -18.09 -13.07
CA ASP A 142 -11.88 -17.61 -11.77
C ASP A 142 -11.61 -18.79 -10.83
N GLY A 143 -10.58 -18.65 -10.00
CA GLY A 143 -10.34 -19.57 -8.89
C GLY A 143 -11.42 -19.43 -7.80
N LYS A 144 -11.28 -20.24 -6.74
CA LYS A 144 -12.11 -20.13 -5.54
C LYS A 144 -11.96 -18.77 -4.83
N GLY A 145 -10.80 -18.12 -4.99
CA GLY A 145 -10.44 -16.86 -4.35
C GLY A 145 -10.35 -16.93 -2.83
N LEU A 146 -10.20 -15.76 -2.21
CA LEU A 146 -10.09 -15.58 -0.77
C LEU A 146 -11.36 -14.92 -0.23
N ASN A 147 -12.15 -15.69 0.51
CA ASN A 147 -13.27 -15.16 1.26
C ASN A 147 -12.76 -14.39 2.48
N ASP A 148 -13.56 -13.44 2.95
CA ASP A 148 -13.27 -12.67 4.16
C ASP A 148 -11.87 -12.01 4.18
N THR A 149 -11.40 -11.60 3.00
CA THR A 149 -10.07 -11.01 2.82
C THR A 149 -10.20 -9.75 1.97
N GLU A 150 -9.58 -8.67 2.42
CA GLU A 150 -9.57 -7.36 1.75
C GLU A 150 -8.18 -7.06 1.16
N LEU A 151 -7.12 -7.64 1.73
CA LEU A 151 -5.75 -7.53 1.22
C LEU A 151 -5.04 -8.89 1.37
N LEU A 152 -4.46 -9.39 0.28
CA LEU A 152 -3.45 -10.45 0.34
C LEU A 152 -2.07 -9.82 0.49
N LEU A 153 -1.31 -10.27 1.48
CA LEU A 153 0.06 -9.86 1.71
C LEU A 153 0.98 -11.08 1.60
N VAL A 154 1.87 -11.10 0.61
CA VAL A 154 2.93 -12.10 0.52
C VAL A 154 4.20 -11.53 1.14
N VAL A 155 4.85 -12.29 2.02
CA VAL A 155 6.11 -11.89 2.64
C VAL A 155 7.12 -13.01 2.47
N ASP A 156 8.30 -12.68 1.95
CA ASP A 156 9.36 -13.67 1.78
C ASP A 156 10.76 -13.05 1.89
N THR A 157 11.76 -13.91 2.06
CA THR A 157 13.16 -13.52 1.94
C THR A 157 13.52 -13.28 0.48
N VAL A 158 14.36 -12.29 0.22
CA VAL A 158 14.83 -11.95 -1.13
C VAL A 158 16.36 -11.98 -1.22
N PRO A 159 16.93 -12.27 -2.40
CA PRO A 159 18.37 -12.22 -2.61
C PRO A 159 18.95 -10.82 -2.37
N GLU A 160 20.19 -10.76 -1.87
CA GLU A 160 20.90 -9.51 -1.56
C GLU A 160 21.05 -8.60 -2.79
N SER A 161 21.12 -9.18 -4.00
CA SER A 161 21.19 -8.43 -5.26
C SER A 161 19.98 -7.51 -5.50
N ILE A 162 18.84 -7.80 -4.87
CA ILE A 162 17.61 -6.98 -4.96
C ILE A 162 17.58 -5.93 -3.83
N CYS A 163 18.27 -6.18 -2.72
CA CYS A 163 18.14 -5.41 -1.48
C CYS A 163 18.68 -3.99 -1.55
N SER A 164 19.66 -3.68 -2.41
CA SER A 164 20.19 -2.32 -2.57
C SER A 164 20.52 -1.59 -1.23
N ASN A 165 21.04 -2.32 -0.23
CA ASN A 165 21.28 -1.91 1.17
C ASN A 165 20.05 -1.69 2.07
N SER A 166 18.83 -1.96 1.60
CA SER A 166 17.61 -1.91 2.40
C SER A 166 17.47 -3.13 3.32
N LEU A 167 16.74 -2.96 4.44
CA LEU A 167 16.40 -4.07 5.34
C LEU A 167 15.17 -4.83 4.86
N ALA A 168 14.23 -4.12 4.25
CA ALA A 168 13.07 -4.66 3.58
C ALA A 168 12.61 -3.68 2.50
N PHE A 169 11.69 -4.10 1.66
CA PHE A 169 10.97 -3.23 0.74
C PHE A 169 9.56 -3.76 0.50
N ALA A 170 8.67 -2.90 0.08
CA ALA A 170 7.31 -3.23 -0.30
C ALA A 170 7.00 -2.93 -1.77
N ILE A 171 6.16 -3.78 -2.36
CA ILE A 171 5.59 -3.59 -3.69
C ILE A 171 4.07 -3.73 -3.57
N LEU A 172 3.34 -2.69 -3.98
CA LEU A 172 1.91 -2.80 -4.24
C LEU A 172 1.72 -3.42 -5.63
N CYS A 173 1.12 -4.61 -5.69
CA CYS A 173 1.06 -5.40 -6.92
C CYS A 173 -0.29 -5.37 -7.62
N ALA A 174 -1.38 -5.15 -6.90
CA ALA A 174 -2.67 -4.94 -7.54
C ALA A 174 -3.57 -4.03 -6.71
N GLN A 175 -4.39 -3.28 -7.46
CA GLN A 175 -5.53 -2.56 -6.96
C GLN A 175 -6.80 -3.13 -7.58
N ASP A 176 -7.90 -3.10 -6.83
CA ASP A 176 -9.21 -3.42 -7.36
C ASP A 176 -9.61 -2.37 -8.42
N PRO A 177 -9.95 -2.75 -9.66
CA PRO A 177 -10.16 -1.79 -10.75
C PRO A 177 -11.41 -0.92 -10.58
N ALA A 178 -12.38 -1.35 -9.76
CA ALA A 178 -13.60 -0.59 -9.51
C ALA A 178 -13.42 0.43 -8.38
N THR A 179 -12.63 0.10 -7.36
CA THR A 179 -12.50 0.88 -6.12
C THR A 179 -11.11 1.47 -5.91
N ASP A 180 -10.13 1.13 -6.74
CA ASP A 180 -8.71 1.47 -6.61
C ASP A 180 -8.04 1.02 -5.30
N ARG A 181 -8.69 0.14 -4.54
CA ARG A 181 -8.17 -0.34 -3.26
C ARG A 181 -6.98 -1.26 -3.46
N PRO A 182 -5.91 -1.14 -2.67
CA PRO A 182 -4.89 -2.17 -2.59
C PRO A 182 -5.50 -3.53 -2.23
N ILE A 183 -5.28 -4.53 -3.07
CA ILE A 183 -5.79 -5.90 -2.86
C ILE A 183 -4.69 -6.95 -2.79
N PHE A 184 -3.48 -6.63 -3.26
CA PHE A 184 -2.35 -7.54 -3.23
C PHE A 184 -1.04 -6.78 -3.14
N GLY A 185 -0.17 -7.15 -2.19
CA GLY A 185 1.18 -6.64 -2.11
C GLY A 185 2.19 -7.68 -1.65
N PHE A 186 3.46 -7.33 -1.87
CA PHE A 186 4.61 -8.15 -1.54
C PHE A 186 5.57 -7.37 -0.65
N VAL A 187 6.06 -8.00 0.42
CA VAL A 187 7.17 -7.49 1.24
C VAL A 187 8.37 -8.41 1.06
N GLY A 188 9.46 -7.86 0.52
CA GLY A 188 10.75 -8.53 0.43
C GLY A 188 11.58 -8.23 1.67
N VAL A 189 12.06 -9.27 2.34
CA VAL A 189 12.89 -9.15 3.54
C VAL A 189 14.34 -9.55 3.24
N CYS A 190 15.28 -8.66 3.55
CA CYS A 190 16.70 -8.85 3.27
C CYS A 190 17.43 -9.52 4.44
N ALA A 191 18.60 -10.12 4.19
CA ALA A 191 19.32 -10.89 5.22
C ALA A 191 19.63 -10.06 6.49
N MET A 192 20.02 -8.79 6.32
CA MET A 192 20.32 -7.87 7.42
C MET A 192 19.12 -7.57 8.34
N PHE A 193 17.89 -7.79 7.88
CA PHE A 193 16.68 -7.63 8.68
C PHE A 193 16.71 -8.50 9.94
N PHE A 194 17.13 -9.77 9.80
CA PHE A 194 17.15 -10.73 10.90
C PHE A 194 18.22 -10.44 11.95
N GLY A 195 19.14 -9.51 11.69
CA GLY A 195 20.08 -8.99 12.68
C GLY A 195 19.47 -7.96 13.63
N ARG A 196 18.26 -7.44 13.32
CA ARG A 196 17.58 -6.42 14.11
C ARG A 196 16.81 -7.01 15.28
N LYS A 197 16.59 -6.20 16.32
CA LYS A 197 15.71 -6.56 17.45
C LYS A 197 14.26 -6.65 16.98
N GLN A 198 13.46 -7.47 17.64
CA GLN A 198 12.05 -7.70 17.25
C GLN A 198 11.24 -6.40 17.13
N ASN A 199 11.40 -5.44 18.04
CA ASN A 199 10.70 -4.15 17.96
C ASN A 199 11.08 -3.34 16.71
N GLN A 200 12.36 -3.38 16.30
CA GLN A 200 12.82 -2.75 15.06
C GLN A 200 12.27 -3.49 13.84
N GLN A 201 12.22 -4.82 13.88
CA GLN A 201 11.60 -5.64 12.83
C GLN A 201 10.11 -5.28 12.67
N SER A 202 9.34 -5.17 13.76
CA SER A 202 7.94 -4.76 13.71
C SER A 202 7.76 -3.37 13.11
N ALA A 203 8.62 -2.41 13.48
CA ALA A 203 8.57 -1.06 12.94
C ALA A 203 8.86 -1.02 11.43
N ILE A 204 9.85 -1.78 10.97
CA ILE A 204 10.18 -1.91 9.54
C ILE A 204 9.01 -2.54 8.79
N LEU A 205 8.47 -3.68 9.26
CA LEU A 205 7.32 -4.33 8.61
C LEU A 205 6.10 -3.42 8.58
N THR A 206 5.87 -2.62 9.63
CA THR A 206 4.77 -1.66 9.67
C THR A 206 4.93 -0.58 8.61
N HIS A 207 6.15 -0.09 8.42
CA HIS A 207 6.48 0.86 7.36
C HIS A 207 6.26 0.26 5.96
N GLU A 208 6.78 -0.94 5.69
CA GLU A 208 6.62 -1.58 4.38
C GLU A 208 5.14 -1.91 4.07
N ILE A 209 4.39 -2.41 5.05
CA ILE A 209 2.95 -2.68 4.89
C ILE A 209 2.17 -1.37 4.65
N ALA A 210 2.61 -0.24 5.20
CA ALA A 210 2.00 1.07 4.90
C ALA A 210 2.08 1.39 3.41
N HIS A 211 3.23 1.17 2.77
CA HIS A 211 3.38 1.41 1.33
C HIS A 211 2.37 0.59 0.50
N ILE A 212 2.11 -0.65 0.91
CA ILE A 212 1.11 -1.52 0.27
C ILE A 212 -0.31 -1.00 0.53
N LEU A 213 -0.60 -0.52 1.73
CA LEU A 213 -1.92 0.04 2.10
C LEU A 213 -2.25 1.39 1.44
N GLY A 214 -1.35 1.90 0.59
CA GLY A 214 -1.58 3.09 -0.21
C GLY A 214 -0.87 4.35 0.30
N PHE A 215 0.01 4.22 1.30
CA PHE A 215 0.95 5.27 1.67
C PHE A 215 2.15 5.27 0.71
N ASN A 216 1.85 5.45 -0.58
CA ASN A 216 2.79 5.34 -1.69
C ASN A 216 2.45 6.40 -2.76
N GLU A 217 3.45 7.12 -3.24
CA GLU A 217 3.35 8.17 -4.24
C GLU A 217 2.69 7.69 -5.55
N MET A 218 2.91 6.42 -5.91
CA MET A 218 2.40 5.79 -7.13
C MET A 218 0.88 5.71 -7.18
N VAL A 219 0.22 5.72 -6.01
CA VAL A 219 -1.24 5.58 -5.91
C VAL A 219 -1.98 6.86 -5.51
N LEU A 220 -1.27 7.97 -5.31
CA LEU A 220 -1.91 9.24 -4.91
C LEU A 220 -2.98 9.69 -5.91
N ALA A 221 -2.73 9.52 -7.21
CA ALA A 221 -3.70 9.85 -8.26
C ALA A 221 -4.95 8.96 -8.25
N TYR A 222 -4.90 7.82 -7.57
CA TYR A 222 -5.98 6.86 -7.50
C TYR A 222 -6.90 7.07 -6.29
N PHE A 223 -6.58 8.04 -5.42
CA PHE A 223 -7.38 8.30 -4.23
C PHE A 223 -8.80 8.73 -4.60
N ARG A 224 -9.75 8.25 -3.80
CA ARG A 224 -11.18 8.57 -3.90
C ARG A 224 -11.57 9.60 -2.86
N ASP A 225 -12.80 10.09 -2.85
CA ASP A 225 -13.36 10.98 -1.83
C ASP A 225 -14.25 10.20 -0.84
N GLU A 226 -14.82 10.89 0.15
CA GLU A 226 -15.59 10.23 1.21
C GLU A 226 -16.82 9.47 0.70
N ASN A 227 -17.31 9.82 -0.49
CA ASN A 227 -18.42 9.14 -1.16
C ASN A 227 -17.94 7.96 -2.02
N GLY A 228 -16.63 7.75 -2.13
CA GLY A 228 -16.02 6.75 -2.98
C GLY A 228 -15.73 7.23 -4.41
N GLU A 229 -15.89 8.53 -4.70
CA GLU A 229 -15.70 9.08 -6.04
C GLU A 229 -14.23 9.42 -6.32
N PRO A 230 -13.69 9.18 -7.53
CA PRO A 230 -12.30 9.52 -7.83
C PRO A 230 -11.97 11.00 -7.64
N ARG A 231 -10.90 11.32 -6.89
CA ARG A 231 -10.42 12.71 -6.74
C ARG A 231 -9.71 13.22 -7.98
N THR A 232 -9.01 12.33 -8.68
CA THR A 232 -8.39 12.64 -9.96
C THR A 232 -9.34 12.23 -11.08
N PRO A 233 -9.62 13.12 -12.06
CA PRO A 233 -10.48 12.78 -13.18
C PRO A 233 -9.99 11.53 -13.92
N ARG A 234 -10.94 10.73 -14.40
CA ARG A 234 -10.68 9.42 -15.02
C ARG A 234 -10.88 9.46 -16.52
N ASN A 235 -10.11 8.63 -17.21
CA ASN A 235 -10.38 8.31 -18.60
C ASN A 235 -11.61 7.39 -18.65
N SER A 236 -12.63 7.77 -19.43
CA SER A 236 -13.90 7.03 -19.49
C SER A 236 -13.77 5.62 -20.07
N THR A 237 -12.74 5.37 -20.88
CA THR A 237 -12.50 4.07 -21.53
C THR A 237 -11.67 3.12 -20.67
N THR A 238 -10.74 3.64 -19.86
CA THR A 238 -9.79 2.81 -19.09
C THR A 238 -9.96 2.88 -17.58
N ASN A 239 -10.74 3.84 -17.08
CA ASN A 239 -10.87 4.19 -15.67
C ASN A 239 -9.55 4.61 -14.96
N LEU A 240 -8.49 4.86 -15.72
CA LEU A 240 -7.21 5.33 -15.19
C LEU A 240 -7.23 6.85 -14.95
N PRO A 241 -6.39 7.37 -14.03
CA PRO A 241 -6.22 8.82 -13.87
C PRO A 241 -5.76 9.46 -15.19
N ASN A 242 -6.35 10.61 -15.57
CA ASN A 242 -6.18 11.17 -16.92
C ASN A 242 -5.37 12.48 -16.99
N LEU A 243 -4.77 12.93 -15.88
CA LEU A 243 -3.97 14.16 -15.85
C LEU A 243 -2.51 13.96 -16.30
N GLY A 244 -2.22 12.82 -16.94
CA GLY A 244 -0.89 12.44 -17.39
C GLY A 244 -0.07 11.70 -16.34
N LYS A 245 1.21 11.49 -16.66
CA LYS A 245 2.18 10.79 -15.82
C LYS A 245 3.46 11.60 -15.65
N LEU A 246 4.09 11.45 -14.50
CA LEU A 246 5.46 11.88 -14.24
C LEU A 246 6.29 10.64 -13.90
N SER A 247 7.27 10.32 -14.75
CA SER A 247 7.94 9.01 -14.70
C SER A 247 6.92 7.87 -14.76
N ARG A 248 6.85 7.00 -13.75
CA ARG A 248 5.91 5.87 -13.67
C ARG A 248 4.60 6.20 -12.96
N ALA A 249 4.52 7.32 -12.23
CA ALA A 249 3.35 7.68 -11.42
C ALA A 249 2.35 8.54 -12.22
N TYR A 250 1.05 8.35 -11.97
CA TYR A 250 0.02 9.26 -12.48
C TYR A 250 0.02 10.57 -11.70
N ILE A 251 -0.30 11.67 -12.37
CA ILE A 251 -0.37 12.99 -11.75
C ILE A 251 -1.74 13.12 -11.04
N PRO A 252 -1.78 13.36 -9.71
CA PRO A 252 -3.03 13.64 -9.00
C PRO A 252 -3.56 15.05 -9.27
N SER A 253 -4.87 15.26 -9.11
CA SER A 253 -5.52 16.57 -9.30
C SER A 253 -5.10 17.64 -8.28
N GLY A 254 -4.54 17.23 -7.15
CA GLY A 254 -3.94 18.08 -6.13
C GLY A 254 -3.36 17.21 -5.01
N ILE A 255 -2.30 17.69 -4.36
CA ILE A 255 -1.63 16.94 -3.29
C ILE A 255 -1.70 17.77 -2.00
N TRP A 256 -2.51 17.28 -1.06
CA TRP A 256 -2.53 17.76 0.32
C TRP A 256 -1.50 16.94 1.10
N CYS A 257 -0.24 17.38 1.10
CA CYS A 257 0.77 16.79 1.99
C CYS A 257 0.67 17.41 3.38
N LEU A 258 0.58 16.57 4.39
CA LEU A 258 0.91 16.98 5.76
C LEU A 258 2.44 17.10 5.86
N MET A 259 2.95 18.32 6.01
CA MET A 259 4.38 18.56 6.14
C MET A 259 4.75 18.54 7.63
N ILE A 260 5.29 17.42 8.14
CA ILE A 260 5.72 17.38 9.53
C ILE A 260 7.22 17.75 9.61
N THR A 261 7.53 18.92 10.14
CA THR A 261 8.89 19.41 10.39
C THR A 261 9.21 19.43 11.89
N THR A 262 10.48 19.22 12.27
CA THR A 262 10.94 19.39 13.65
C THR A 262 11.76 20.67 13.73
N GLN A 263 11.35 21.63 14.54
CA GLN A 263 12.15 22.82 14.83
C GLN A 263 12.72 22.68 16.25
N GLN A 264 14.05 22.66 16.35
CA GLN A 264 14.73 22.61 17.63
C GLN A 264 14.91 24.04 18.14
N SER A 265 14.19 24.38 19.20
CA SER A 265 14.43 25.59 20.00
C SER A 265 15.32 25.23 21.18
N SER A 266 16.08 26.20 21.71
CA SER A 266 17.07 26.05 22.77
C SER A 266 16.58 25.28 23.99
N ASN A 267 15.27 25.24 24.25
CA ASN A 267 14.69 24.53 25.40
C ASN A 267 13.59 23.51 25.04
N HIS A 268 13.18 23.37 23.77
CA HIS A 268 12.11 22.45 23.37
C HIS A 268 12.30 21.93 21.94
N LYS A 269 12.00 20.64 21.71
CA LYS A 269 11.75 20.11 20.37
C LYS A 269 10.30 20.43 20.01
N ILE A 270 10.08 21.41 19.15
CA ILE A 270 8.75 21.77 18.66
C ILE A 270 8.52 21.01 17.36
N LEU A 271 7.49 20.17 17.32
CA LEU A 271 7.00 19.58 16.08
C LEU A 271 6.11 20.63 15.42
N ARG A 272 6.57 21.16 14.28
CA ARG A 272 5.82 22.14 13.50
C ARG A 272 5.24 21.44 12.29
N VAL A 273 3.93 21.47 12.17
CA VAL A 273 3.24 20.78 11.10
C VAL A 273 2.47 21.79 10.28
N THR A 274 2.89 21.94 9.04
CA THR A 274 2.37 22.95 8.14
C THR A 274 1.56 22.29 7.04
N TYR A 275 0.47 22.96 6.67
CA TYR A 275 -0.36 22.60 5.53
C TYR A 275 0.19 23.33 4.30
N GLN A 276 0.70 22.59 3.33
CA GLN A 276 1.05 23.18 2.04
C GLN A 276 0.41 22.38 0.92
N GLN A 277 -0.32 23.11 0.06
CA GLN A 277 -0.64 22.65 -1.26
C GLN A 277 0.67 22.60 -2.04
N MET A 278 1.24 21.40 -2.18
CA MET A 278 2.48 21.23 -2.93
C MET A 278 2.15 20.97 -4.40
N THR A 279 2.86 21.68 -5.26
CA THR A 279 2.94 21.36 -6.68
C THR A 279 3.73 20.07 -6.87
N THR A 280 3.47 19.35 -7.97
CA THR A 280 4.13 18.08 -8.32
C THR A 280 5.67 18.19 -8.29
N LEU A 281 6.22 19.35 -8.63
CA LEU A 281 7.66 19.63 -8.62
C LEU A 281 8.28 19.73 -7.21
N GLN A 282 7.49 20.09 -6.19
CA GLN A 282 7.97 20.27 -4.81
C GLN A 282 8.10 18.95 -4.05
N LEU A 283 7.27 17.96 -4.38
CA LEU A 283 7.36 16.60 -3.84
C LEU A 283 8.65 15.89 -4.28
N TRP A 284 8.96 15.98 -5.58
CA TRP A 284 10.13 15.32 -6.16
C TRP A 284 11.46 15.87 -5.62
N ARG A 285 11.54 17.14 -5.22
CA ARG A 285 12.75 17.68 -4.55
C ARG A 285 13.04 17.06 -3.18
N GLN A 286 12.05 16.44 -2.54
CA GLN A 286 12.22 15.89 -1.20
C GLN A 286 12.62 14.42 -1.17
N GLU A 287 12.51 13.72 -2.30
CA GLU A 287 13.05 12.36 -2.46
C GLU A 287 14.57 12.30 -2.24
N VAL A 288 15.28 13.44 -2.34
CA VAL A 288 16.74 13.52 -2.11
C VAL A 288 17.11 13.34 -0.62
N PHE A 289 16.17 13.45 0.32
CA PHE A 289 16.43 13.29 1.75
C PHE A 289 15.65 12.11 2.35
N TYR A 290 15.99 10.90 1.91
CA TYR A 290 15.79 9.66 2.66
C TYR A 290 16.43 9.82 4.06
N GLN A 291 15.63 9.77 5.12
CA GLN A 291 16.13 9.74 6.50
C GLN A 291 15.82 8.36 7.09
N PRO A 292 16.76 7.77 7.86
CA PRO A 292 16.71 6.37 8.26
C PRO A 292 15.54 6.03 9.20
N PRO A 293 15.17 4.72 9.32
CA PRO A 293 14.01 4.22 10.08
C PRO A 293 13.97 4.63 11.57
N GLU A 294 15.09 5.05 12.14
CA GLU A 294 15.17 5.52 13.53
C GLU A 294 14.30 6.76 13.79
N PHE A 295 13.93 7.50 12.74
CA PHE A 295 13.09 8.69 12.84
C PHE A 295 11.59 8.39 12.97
N ILE A 296 11.12 7.21 12.53
CA ILE A 296 9.71 6.79 12.67
C ILE A 296 9.44 6.32 14.11
N ILE A 297 10.38 5.57 14.69
CA ILE A 297 10.28 5.02 16.05
C ILE A 297 10.28 6.14 17.11
N LYS A 298 11.11 7.19 16.93
CA LYS A 298 11.14 8.33 17.87
C LYS A 298 9.95 9.29 17.76
N ARG A 299 9.19 9.25 16.67
CA ARG A 299 8.15 10.25 16.36
C ARG A 299 6.74 9.81 16.72
N PHE A 300 6.48 8.50 16.80
CA PHE A 300 5.17 7.95 17.13
C PHE A 300 5.10 7.24 18.49
N GLY A 301 6.17 7.24 19.28
CA GLY A 301 6.12 6.81 20.69
C GLY A 301 5.60 5.39 20.87
N ILE A 302 6.10 4.44 20.06
CA ILE A 302 6.03 3.00 20.32
C ILE A 302 7.42 2.53 20.76
#